data_AF-A0A2M7TVF6-F1
#
_entry.id   AF-A0A2M7TVF6-F1
#
_cell.length_a   1.000
_cell.length_b   1.000
_cell.length_c   1.000
_cell.angle_alpha   90.00
_cell.angle_beta   90.00
_cell.angle_gamma   90.00
#
_symmetry.space_group_name_H-M   'P 1'
#
loop_
_entity.id
_entity.type
_entity.pdbx_description
1 polymer ?
#
loop_
_entity_poly.entity_id
_entity_poly.type
_entity_poly.pdbx_seq_one_letter_code
_entity_poly.pdbx_strand_id
1 'polypeptide(L)'
;MNRRFFDWLRELNLTPVLLHGYYMPNIVETYRKIYPSLAGNVVIRLHGPDRSGIENESGGDWSRVLRPKDDELETIVKMIQHLRQNRVNVFLNINNHYEGSAPITIKKIRELLAHLPG
;
A
#
# COMPACT_ATOMS: atom_id res chain seq x y z
N MET A 1 -3.87 15.53 4.59
CA MET A 1 -5.21 14.91 4.71
C MET A 1 -5.75 15.11 6.13
N ASN A 2 -7.06 15.29 6.30
CA ASN A 2 -7.72 15.56 7.59
C ASN A 2 -8.55 14.34 8.05
N ARG A 3 -8.48 13.98 9.33
CA ARG A 3 -9.27 12.93 9.99
C ARG A 3 -10.78 13.07 9.73
N ARG A 4 -11.32 14.29 9.77
CA ARG A 4 -12.75 14.57 9.55
C ARG A 4 -13.28 14.06 8.21
N PHE A 5 -12.43 14.06 7.17
CA PHE A 5 -12.79 13.51 5.87
C PHE A 5 -13.01 11.99 5.94
N PHE A 6 -12.13 11.26 6.63
CA PHE A 6 -12.27 9.80 6.78
C PHE A 6 -13.41 9.41 7.72
N ASP A 7 -13.66 10.22 8.76
CA ASP A 7 -14.84 10.05 9.60
C ASP A 7 -16.14 10.15 8.77
N TRP A 8 -16.21 11.13 7.86
CA TRP A 8 -17.34 11.31 6.95
C TRP A 8 -17.50 10.15 5.94
N LEU A 9 -16.39 9.65 5.37
CA LEU A 9 -16.45 8.46 4.50
C LEU A 9 -17.01 7.25 5.26
N ARG A 10 -16.58 7.06 6.51
CA ARG A 10 -17.07 5.98 7.38
C ARG A 10 -18.56 6.13 7.67
N GLU A 11 -19.04 7.33 7.97
CA GLU A 11 -20.48 7.61 8.19
C GLU A 11 -21.33 7.29 6.96
N LEU A 12 -20.78 7.47 5.75
CA LEU A 12 -21.44 7.16 4.48
C LEU A 12 -21.21 5.72 3.99
N ASN A 13 -20.55 4.86 4.77
CA ASN A 13 -20.15 3.51 4.37
C ASN A 13 -19.31 3.47 3.07
N LEU A 14 -18.50 4.50 2.83
CA LEU A 14 -17.59 4.58 1.69
C LEU A 14 -16.22 4.01 2.06
N THR A 15 -15.68 3.15 1.19
CA THR A 15 -14.37 2.53 1.39
C THR A 15 -13.26 3.49 0.93
N PRO A 16 -12.35 3.94 1.81
CA PRO A 16 -11.23 4.79 1.41
C PRO A 16 -10.20 4.00 0.57
N VAL A 17 -9.65 4.69 -0.44
CA VAL A 17 -8.52 4.21 -1.24
C VAL A 17 -7.28 5.04 -0.89
N LEU A 18 -6.27 4.40 -0.31
CA LEU A 18 -4.99 4.99 0.03
C LEU A 18 -3.96 4.66 -1.06
N LEU A 19 -3.51 5.69 -1.78
CA LEU A 19 -2.52 5.56 -2.86
C LEU A 19 -1.12 5.88 -2.32
N HIS A 20 -0.14 5.01 -2.61
CA HIS A 20 1.27 5.22 -2.30
C HIS A 20 2.08 5.33 -3.60
N GLY A 21 2.53 6.54 -3.93
CA GLY A 21 3.17 6.88 -5.19
C GLY A 21 2.68 8.21 -5.77
N TYR A 22 3.29 8.67 -6.87
CA TYR A 22 3.12 10.03 -7.40
C TYR A 22 3.36 11.13 -6.35
N TYR A 23 2.80 12.33 -6.56
CA TYR A 23 2.80 13.47 -5.64
C TYR A 23 1.97 13.24 -4.36
N MET A 24 1.60 12.00 -4.03
CA MET A 24 0.87 11.70 -2.80
C MET A 24 1.80 11.67 -1.59
N PRO A 25 1.29 12.02 -0.40
CA PRO A 25 2.02 11.81 0.84
C PRO A 25 2.36 10.34 1.06
N ASN A 26 3.40 10.07 1.85
CA ASN A 26 3.73 8.72 2.27
C ASN A 26 2.52 8.08 2.98
N ILE A 27 2.19 6.84 2.61
CA ILE A 27 1.00 6.17 3.12
C ILE A 27 1.09 5.86 4.61
N VAL A 28 2.27 5.53 5.13
CA VAL A 28 2.48 5.20 6.55
C VAL A 28 2.28 6.44 7.40
N GLU A 29 2.77 7.59 6.94
CA GLU A 29 2.51 8.88 7.62
C GLU A 29 1.04 9.27 7.58
N THR A 30 0.38 9.05 6.44
CA THR A 30 -1.06 9.32 6.29
C THR A 30 -1.85 8.44 7.23
N TYR A 31 -1.57 7.14 7.24
CA TYR A 31 -2.16 6.13 8.11
C TYR A 31 -2.05 6.53 9.59
N ARG A 32 -0.86 6.93 10.07
CA ARG A 32 -0.65 7.35 11.47
C ARG A 32 -1.60 8.46 11.91
N LYS A 33 -2.02 9.33 10.99
CA LYS A 33 -2.94 10.45 11.27
C LYS A 33 -4.41 10.05 11.26
N ILE A 34 -4.77 8.96 10.57
CA ILE A 34 -6.18 8.64 10.25
C ILE A 34 -6.62 7.26 10.72
N TYR A 35 -5.72 6.40 11.21
CA TYR A 35 -6.06 5.01 11.55
C TYR A 35 -7.26 4.86 12.49
N PRO A 36 -7.53 5.75 13.48
CA PRO A 36 -8.72 5.59 14.34
C PRO A 36 -10.04 5.77 13.58
N SER A 37 -9.99 6.36 12.38
CA SER A 37 -11.15 6.58 11.50
C SER A 37 -11.28 5.50 10.42
N LEU A 38 -10.28 4.62 10.27
CA LEU A 38 -10.33 3.51 9.33
C LEU A 38 -11.08 2.34 9.98
N ALA A 39 -12.23 1.98 9.44
CA ALA A 39 -13.06 0.88 9.91
C ALA A 39 -13.68 0.13 8.71
N GLY A 40 -14.01 -1.14 8.89
CA GLY A 40 -14.57 -1.97 7.82
C GLY A 40 -13.51 -2.28 6.77
N ASN A 41 -13.63 -1.70 5.59
CA ASN A 41 -12.73 -1.95 4.46
C ASN A 41 -11.80 -0.77 4.20
N VAL A 42 -10.57 -1.05 3.77
CA VAL A 42 -9.65 -0.08 3.19
C VAL A 42 -8.97 -0.67 1.97
N VAL A 43 -8.84 0.12 0.90
CA VAL A 43 -8.03 -0.26 -0.25
C VAL A 43 -6.69 0.45 -0.16
N ILE A 44 -5.60 -0.27 -0.32
CA ILE A 44 -4.24 0.29 -0.43
C ILE A 44 -3.72 -0.01 -1.83
N ARG A 45 -3.24 1.01 -2.54
CA ARG A 45 -2.64 0.85 -3.88
C ARG A 45 -1.18 1.28 -3.85
N LEU A 46 -0.25 0.33 -3.97
CA LEU A 46 1.18 0.62 -4.13
C LEU A 46 1.46 0.86 -5.61
N HIS A 47 1.67 2.12 -5.96
CA HIS A 47 1.79 2.54 -7.36
C HIS A 47 3.24 2.84 -7.76
N GLY A 48 4.05 3.37 -6.85
CA GLY A 48 5.40 3.85 -7.15
C GLY A 48 5.42 5.31 -7.62
N PRO A 49 6.54 6.02 -7.45
CA PRO A 49 6.63 7.45 -7.70
C PRO A 49 6.93 7.82 -9.17
N ASP A 50 7.57 6.94 -9.93
CA ASP A 50 8.13 7.25 -11.25
C ASP A 50 7.69 6.22 -12.29
N ARG A 51 6.53 6.50 -12.90
CA ARG A 51 5.97 5.65 -13.94
C ARG A 51 6.84 5.64 -15.20
N SER A 52 7.20 6.81 -15.71
CA SER A 52 7.95 6.93 -16.97
C SER A 52 9.32 6.28 -16.91
N GLY A 53 10.04 6.44 -15.80
CA GLY A 53 11.35 5.82 -15.62
C GLY A 53 11.25 4.31 -15.51
N ILE A 54 10.25 3.78 -14.79
CA ILE A 54 10.03 2.34 -14.72
C ILE A 54 9.59 1.75 -16.07
N GLU A 55 8.70 2.43 -16.82
CA GLU A 55 8.30 1.97 -18.17
C GLU A 55 9.53 1.88 -19.09
N ASN A 56 10.38 2.91 -19.11
CA ASN A 56 11.61 2.91 -19.91
C ASN A 56 12.60 1.81 -19.49
N GLU A 57 12.83 1.66 -18.19
CA GLU A 57 13.78 0.69 -17.64
C GLU A 57 13.31 -0.77 -17.80
N SER A 58 11.99 -0.99 -17.73
CA SER A 58 11.38 -2.30 -17.96
C SER A 58 11.51 -2.75 -19.42
N GLY A 59 11.44 -1.83 -20.38
CA GLY A 59 11.28 -2.18 -21.79
C GLY A 59 10.04 -3.04 -22.08
N GLY A 60 9.03 -3.00 -21.21
CA GLY A 60 7.85 -3.88 -21.25
C GLY A 60 8.04 -5.24 -20.57
N ASP A 61 9.24 -5.55 -20.08
CA ASP A 61 9.52 -6.75 -19.28
C ASP A 61 9.30 -6.49 -17.79
N TRP A 62 8.27 -7.13 -17.23
CA TRP A 62 7.87 -7.05 -15.82
C TRP A 62 8.26 -8.32 -15.04
N SER A 63 9.16 -9.16 -15.57
CA SER A 63 9.53 -10.44 -14.95
C SER A 63 10.60 -10.32 -13.87
N ARG A 64 11.06 -9.11 -13.54
CA ARG A 64 12.13 -8.85 -12.57
C ARG A 64 11.86 -7.60 -11.74
N VAL A 65 12.49 -7.52 -10.58
CA VAL A 65 12.53 -6.30 -9.77
C VAL A 65 13.53 -5.35 -10.41
N LEU A 66 13.12 -4.10 -10.64
CA LEU A 66 13.95 -3.02 -11.18
C LEU A 66 14.42 -2.10 -10.05
N ARG A 67 13.48 -1.70 -9.18
CA ARG A 67 13.73 -0.76 -8.08
C ARG A 67 13.27 -1.38 -6.77
N PRO A 68 14.11 -2.17 -6.09
CA PRO A 68 13.74 -2.83 -4.85
C PRO A 68 13.36 -1.81 -3.77
N LYS A 69 12.35 -2.14 -2.98
CA LYS A 69 11.80 -1.28 -1.92
C LYS A 69 11.62 -2.03 -0.61
N ASP A 70 12.58 -2.89 -0.27
CA ASP A 70 12.43 -3.87 0.81
C ASP A 70 12.14 -3.21 2.18
N ASP A 71 12.89 -2.17 2.56
CA ASP A 71 12.67 -1.43 3.83
C ASP A 71 11.28 -0.76 3.90
N GLU A 72 10.83 -0.19 2.77
CA GLU A 72 9.52 0.45 2.66
C GLU A 72 8.41 -0.61 2.72
N LEU A 73 8.60 -1.75 2.05
CA LEU A 73 7.69 -2.89 2.09
C LEU A 73 7.54 -3.45 3.50
N GLU A 74 8.63 -3.64 4.25
CA GLU A 74 8.54 -4.08 5.64
C GLU A 74 7.69 -3.14 6.48
N THR A 75 7.89 -1.83 6.30
CA THR A 75 7.14 -0.80 7.04
C THR A 75 5.65 -0.83 6.68
N ILE A 76 5.33 -0.94 5.38
CA ILE A 76 3.95 -1.05 4.89
C ILE A 76 3.30 -2.35 5.37
N VAL A 77 4.02 -3.47 5.38
CA VAL A 77 3.50 -4.76 5.85
C VAL A 77 3.20 -4.73 7.35
N LYS A 78 4.05 -4.11 8.17
CA LYS A 78 3.78 -3.88 9.60
C LYS A 78 2.53 -3.03 9.82
N MET A 79 2.34 -1.98 9.01
CA MET A 79 1.12 -1.17 9.02
C MET A 79 -0.13 -1.99 8.65
N ILE A 80 -0.06 -2.81 7.59
CA ILE A 80 -1.16 -3.68 7.17
C ILE A 80 -1.50 -4.69 8.27
N GLN A 81 -0.50 -5.27 8.92
CA GLN A 81 -0.72 -6.21 10.01
C GLN A 81 -1.44 -5.54 11.19
N HIS A 82 -1.03 -4.34 11.57
CA HIS A 82 -1.72 -3.58 12.61
C HIS A 82 -3.19 -3.30 12.23
N LEU A 83 -3.47 -2.91 10.98
CA LEU A 83 -4.85 -2.72 10.50
C LEU A 83 -5.68 -4.01 10.64
N ARG A 84 -5.12 -5.15 10.25
CA ARG A 84 -5.79 -6.46 10.36
C ARG A 84 -6.09 -6.84 11.81
N GLN A 85 -5.12 -6.63 12.72
CA GLN A 85 -5.29 -6.88 14.16
C GLN A 85 -6.41 -6.00 14.76
N ASN A 86 -6.63 -4.82 14.19
CA ASN A 86 -7.73 -3.92 14.54
C ASN A 86 -9.01 -4.15 13.71
N ARG A 87 -9.16 -5.34 13.12
CA ARG A 87 -10.36 -5.79 12.38
C ARG A 87 -10.70 -4.93 11.16
N VAL A 88 -9.70 -4.29 10.55
CA VAL A 88 -9.86 -3.62 9.26
C VAL A 88 -9.51 -4.61 8.14
N ASN A 89 -10.42 -4.78 7.19
CA ASN A 89 -10.20 -5.58 5.99
C ASN A 89 -9.38 -4.77 4.98
N VAL A 90 -8.17 -5.24 4.70
CA VAL A 90 -7.24 -4.57 3.78
C VAL A 90 -7.27 -5.25 2.41
N PHE A 91 -7.63 -4.48 1.39
CA PHE A 91 -7.49 -4.87 -0.02
C PHE A 91 -6.25 -4.21 -0.59
N LEU A 92 -5.22 -5.00 -0.89
CA LEU A 92 -3.93 -4.49 -1.38
C LEU A 92 -3.80 -4.68 -2.89
N ASN A 93 -3.63 -3.59 -3.64
CA ASN A 93 -3.30 -3.62 -5.06
C ASN A 93 -1.85 -3.19 -5.27
N ILE A 94 -1.12 -3.97 -6.06
CA ILE A 94 0.26 -3.68 -6.43
C ILE A 94 0.31 -3.35 -7.92
N ASN A 95 0.93 -2.23 -8.27
CA ASN A 95 1.22 -1.85 -9.64
C ASN A 95 2.66 -2.26 -10.01
N ASN A 96 2.88 -2.66 -11.25
CA ASN A 96 4.24 -2.96 -11.75
C ASN A 96 5.18 -1.76 -11.57
N HIS A 97 4.68 -0.53 -11.64
CA HIS A 97 5.47 0.69 -11.44
C HIS A 97 6.03 0.87 -10.02
N TYR A 98 5.65 0.03 -9.05
CA TYR A 98 6.14 0.15 -7.69
C TYR A 98 7.60 -0.33 -7.53
N GLU A 99 7.89 -1.59 -7.89
CA GLU A 99 9.25 -2.18 -7.86
C GLU A 99 9.71 -2.68 -9.24
N GLY A 100 8.86 -2.66 -10.27
CA GLY A 100 9.13 -3.26 -11.59
C GLY A 100 8.48 -4.63 -11.81
N SER A 101 7.78 -5.20 -10.82
CA SER A 101 7.04 -6.47 -11.00
C SER A 101 6.00 -6.68 -9.91
N ALA A 102 4.71 -6.49 -10.22
CA ALA A 102 3.64 -6.71 -9.25
C ALA A 102 3.61 -8.17 -8.71
N PRO A 103 3.75 -9.24 -9.53
CA PRO A 103 3.74 -10.60 -9.02
C PRO A 103 4.87 -10.89 -8.02
N ILE A 104 6.09 -10.41 -8.29
CA ILE A 104 7.24 -10.62 -7.39
C ILE A 104 7.04 -9.83 -6.09
N THR A 105 6.61 -8.57 -6.18
CA THR A 105 6.28 -7.76 -4.99
C THR A 105 5.17 -8.41 -4.14
N ILE A 106 4.12 -8.96 -4.77
CA ILE A 106 3.07 -9.70 -4.05
C ILE A 106 3.66 -10.91 -3.32
N LYS A 107 4.58 -11.65 -3.96
CA LYS A 107 5.27 -12.77 -3.32
C LYS A 107 6.05 -12.32 -2.08
N LYS A 108 6.87 -11.27 -2.20
CA LYS A 108 7.60 -10.67 -1.06
C LYS A 108 6.67 -10.29 0.08
N ILE A 109 5.56 -9.60 -0.22
CA ILE A 109 4.58 -9.17 0.78
C ILE A 109 3.94 -10.36 1.49
N ARG A 110 3.58 -11.42 0.74
CA ARG A 110 3.02 -12.65 1.33
C ARG A 110 4.02 -13.33 2.26
N GLU A 111 5.29 -13.39 1.88
CA GLU A 111 6.37 -13.91 2.72
C GLU A 111 6.52 -13.06 3.99
N LEU A 112 6.63 -11.73 3.87
CA LEU A 112 6.72 -10.84 5.03
C LEU A 112 5.52 -11.00 5.98
N LEU A 113 4.30 -11.09 5.46
CA LEU A 113 3.09 -11.31 6.26
C LEU A 113 3.09 -12.66 6.98
N ALA A 114 3.62 -13.72 6.36
CA ALA A 114 3.69 -15.05 6.95
C ALA A 114 4.68 -15.14 8.13
N HIS A 115 5.68 -14.25 8.18
CA HIS A 115 6.67 -14.20 9.27
C HIS A 115 6.24 -13.29 10.43
N LEU A 116 5.14 -12.53 10.29
CA LEU A 116 4.61 -11.71 11.38
C LEU A 116 3.67 -12.52 12.27
N PRO A 117 3.69 -12.30 13.60
CA PRO A 117 2.74 -12.92 14.50
C PRO A 117 1.31 -12.46 14.17
N GLY A 118 0.37 -13.41 14.29
CA GLY A 118 -1.07 -13.19 14.12
C GLY A 118 -1.62 -12.14 15.07
#